data_AF-A0A967CTX4-F1
#
_entry.id   AF-A0A967CTX4-F1
#
_cell.length_a   1.000
_cell.length_b   1.000
_cell.length_c   1.000
_cell.angle_alpha   90.00
_cell.angle_beta   90.00
_cell.angle_gamma   90.00
#
_symmetry.space_group_name_H-M   'P 1'
#
loop_
_entity.id
_entity.type
_entity.pdbx_description
1 polymer ?
#
loop_
_entity_poly.entity_id
_entity_poly.type
_entity_poly.pdbx_seq_one_letter_code
_entity_poly.pdbx_strand_id
1 'polypeptide(L)'
;MNVKPAIVLFAVVLCAGGLAGAEAVLERKSDVTPVSLPGSEAFVFRTVGTNELRLFVVKPEGWTQANRRPCFVSFFGGGWVSGSPASSIRWAKWAATRGLVGIAPDYRTRSRFNGTPEECVSDARAAVRWVEEHANELG
;
A
#
# COMPACT_ATOMS: atom_id res chain seq x y z
N MET A 1 30.54 -18.93 -39.82
CA MET A 1 29.86 -18.85 -38.50
C MET A 1 28.37 -19.06 -38.72
N ASN A 2 27.83 -20.07 -38.06
CA ASN A 2 26.58 -20.76 -38.38
C ASN A 2 25.37 -20.02 -37.79
N VAL A 3 24.55 -19.38 -38.63
CA VAL A 3 23.26 -18.79 -38.23
C VAL A 3 22.16 -19.86 -38.36
N LYS A 4 21.66 -20.35 -37.23
CA LYS A 4 20.48 -21.22 -37.19
C LYS A 4 19.22 -20.34 -37.35
N PRO A 5 18.28 -20.66 -38.26
CA PRO A 5 16.99 -19.97 -38.29
C PRO A 5 16.14 -20.48 -37.12
N ALA A 6 15.70 -19.56 -36.26
CA ALA A 6 14.68 -19.85 -35.27
C ALA A 6 13.31 -19.87 -35.97
N ILE A 7 12.71 -21.05 -36.06
CA ILE A 7 11.32 -21.22 -36.50
C ILE A 7 10.43 -20.62 -35.42
N VAL A 8 9.80 -19.48 -35.71
CA VAL A 8 8.75 -18.90 -34.87
C VAL A 8 7.46 -19.66 -35.16
N LEU A 9 7.09 -20.56 -34.26
CA LEU A 9 5.82 -21.28 -34.34
C LEU A 9 4.71 -20.37 -33.77
N PHE A 10 3.97 -19.68 -34.63
CA PHE A 10 2.72 -19.03 -34.25
C PHE A 10 1.64 -20.11 -34.07
N ALA A 11 1.37 -20.50 -32.83
CA ALA A 11 0.21 -21.33 -32.51
C ALA A 11 -1.05 -20.45 -32.50
N VAL A 12 -1.82 -20.48 -33.58
CA VAL A 12 -3.19 -19.96 -33.59
C VAL A 12 -4.09 -21.03 -32.97
N VAL A 13 -4.49 -20.83 -31.71
CA VAL A 13 -5.51 -21.65 -31.07
C VAL A 13 -6.89 -21.16 -31.52
N LEU A 14 -7.51 -21.89 -32.45
CA LEU A 14 -8.93 -21.77 -32.75
C LEU A 14 -9.73 -22.55 -31.70
N CYS A 15 -10.27 -21.85 -30.70
CA CYS A 15 -11.31 -22.41 -29.83
C CYS A 15 -12.68 -22.15 -30.48
N ALA A 16 -13.25 -23.19 -31.10
CA ALA A 16 -14.64 -23.20 -31.52
C ALA A 16 -15.53 -23.72 -30.37
N GLY A 17 -16.47 -22.88 -29.91
CA GLY A 17 -17.75 -23.30 -29.33
C GLY A 17 -17.79 -23.65 -27.84
N GLY A 18 -18.45 -22.78 -27.06
CA GLY A 18 -18.94 -23.12 -25.72
C GLY A 18 -19.36 -21.90 -24.90
N LEU A 19 -20.59 -21.42 -25.07
CA LEU A 19 -21.26 -20.51 -24.14
C LEU A 19 -21.51 -21.25 -22.82
N ALA A 20 -20.65 -21.03 -21.83
CA ALA A 20 -20.96 -21.26 -20.43
C ALA A 20 -20.31 -20.13 -19.64
N GLY A 21 -21.13 -19.19 -19.20
CA GLY A 21 -20.74 -18.19 -18.22
C GLY A 21 -20.29 -18.90 -16.95
N ALA A 22 -18.99 -18.86 -16.70
CA ALA A 22 -18.42 -18.96 -15.38
C ALA A 22 -17.32 -17.91 -15.37
N GLU A 23 -17.69 -16.67 -15.03
CA GLU A 23 -16.71 -15.77 -14.45
C GLU A 23 -16.15 -16.52 -13.25
N ALA A 24 -14.90 -16.95 -13.35
CA ALA A 24 -14.16 -17.41 -12.21
C ALA A 24 -14.09 -16.22 -11.26
N VAL A 25 -15.04 -16.15 -10.32
CA VAL A 25 -14.93 -15.31 -9.14
C VAL A 25 -13.76 -15.89 -8.37
N LEU A 26 -12.56 -15.40 -8.70
CA LEU A 26 -11.37 -15.63 -7.92
C LEU A 26 -11.74 -15.30 -6.48
N GLU A 27 -11.71 -16.31 -5.62
CA GLU A 27 -11.95 -16.14 -4.21
C GLU A 27 -10.84 -15.25 -3.65
N ARG A 28 -11.14 -13.95 -3.66
CA ARG A 28 -10.15 -12.90 -3.50
C ARG A 28 -9.96 -12.75 -2.00
N LYS A 29 -8.85 -13.31 -1.48
CA LYS A 29 -8.44 -13.16 -0.09
C LYS A 29 -8.62 -11.69 0.30
N SER A 30 -9.57 -11.41 1.19
CA SER A 30 -9.82 -10.05 1.65
C SER A 30 -8.55 -9.55 2.31
N ASP A 31 -8.00 -8.44 1.81
CA ASP A 31 -6.87 -7.79 2.47
C ASP A 31 -7.28 -7.50 3.92
N VAL A 32 -6.40 -7.74 4.88
CA VAL A 32 -6.66 -7.41 6.29
C VAL A 32 -5.88 -6.15 6.62
N THR A 33 -6.47 -5.25 7.41
CA THR A 33 -5.72 -4.11 7.94
C THR A 33 -4.60 -4.61 8.84
N PRO A 34 -3.32 -4.35 8.50
CA PRO A 34 -2.22 -4.77 9.34
C PRO A 34 -2.27 -4.03 10.68
N VAL A 35 -1.86 -4.71 11.74
CA VAL A 35 -1.70 -4.11 13.08
C VAL A 35 -0.26 -3.70 13.35
N SER A 36 0.70 -4.37 12.70
CA SER A 36 2.14 -4.08 12.79
C SER A 36 2.82 -4.43 11.47
N LEU A 37 3.94 -3.76 11.18
CA LEU A 37 4.84 -4.13 10.08
C LEU A 37 6.29 -4.15 10.60
N PRO A 38 7.11 -5.16 10.23
CA PRO A 38 8.46 -5.29 10.75
C PRO A 38 9.33 -4.05 10.50
N GLY A 39 9.98 -3.55 11.55
CA GLY A 39 10.84 -2.36 11.49
C GLY A 39 10.06 -1.05 11.36
N SER A 40 8.81 -1.00 11.82
CA SER A 40 8.01 0.22 11.89
C SER A 40 7.25 0.31 13.21
N GLU A 41 6.95 1.52 13.62
CA GLU A 41 6.04 1.85 14.72
C GLU A 41 4.65 2.15 14.14
N ALA A 42 3.59 1.65 14.79
CA ALA A 42 2.23 1.75 14.28
C ALA A 42 1.41 2.76 15.10
N PHE A 43 0.76 3.70 14.43
CA PHE A 43 -0.10 4.70 15.05
C PHE A 43 -1.49 4.67 14.45
N VAL A 44 -2.53 4.63 15.28
CA VAL A 44 -3.92 4.75 14.81
C VAL A 44 -4.20 6.22 14.52
N PHE A 45 -4.55 6.55 13.28
CA PHE A 45 -4.88 7.93 12.90
C PHE A 45 -6.38 8.13 12.66
N ARG A 46 -7.13 7.06 12.45
CA ARG A 46 -8.56 7.10 12.13
C ARG A 46 -9.24 5.78 12.49
N THR A 47 -10.47 5.88 13.00
CA THR A 47 -11.36 4.73 13.25
C THR A 47 -12.55 4.79 12.28
N VAL A 48 -12.88 3.66 11.66
CA VAL A 48 -14.00 3.48 10.73
C VAL A 48 -14.83 2.29 11.22
N GLY A 49 -15.99 2.58 11.82
CA GLY A 49 -16.79 1.55 12.49
C GLY A 49 -15.97 0.92 13.63
N THR A 50 -15.74 -0.38 13.55
CA THR A 50 -14.91 -1.14 14.51
C THR A 50 -13.46 -1.32 14.06
N ASN A 51 -13.07 -0.77 12.91
CA ASN A 51 -11.74 -0.95 12.33
C ASN A 51 -10.87 0.30 12.53
N GLU A 52 -9.59 0.10 12.79
CA GLU A 52 -8.61 1.17 12.96
C GLU A 52 -7.66 1.23 11.77
N LEU A 53 -7.56 2.40 11.13
CA LEU A 53 -6.57 2.68 10.09
C LEU A 53 -5.29 3.21 10.75
N ARG A 54 -4.15 2.66 10.34
CA ARG A 54 -2.84 2.92 10.96
C ARG A 54 -1.84 3.55 10.00
N LEU A 55 -0.93 4.34 10.56
CA LEU A 55 0.31 4.77 9.94
C LEU A 55 1.42 3.83 10.40
N PHE A 56 2.28 3.39 9.48
CA PHE A 56 3.50 2.65 9.81
C PHE A 56 4.71 3.54 9.59
N VAL A 57 5.31 4.00 10.69
CA VAL A 57 6.40 4.96 10.72
C VAL A 57 7.72 4.23 10.84
N VAL A 58 8.67 4.55 9.96
CA VAL A 58 10.05 4.06 9.97
C VAL A 58 10.96 5.24 10.24
N LYS A 59 11.61 5.23 11.39
CA LYS A 59 12.53 6.27 11.83
C LYS A 59 13.93 6.01 11.26
N PRO A 60 14.64 7.04 10.74
CA PRO A 60 15.99 6.90 10.23
C PRO A 60 17.01 6.63 11.33
N GLU A 61 18.22 6.23 10.96
CA GLU A 61 19.34 6.11 11.91
C GLU A 61 19.67 7.46 12.55
N GLY A 62 20.02 7.42 13.85
CA GLY A 62 20.30 8.62 14.65
C GLY A 62 19.09 9.52 14.86
N TRP A 63 17.87 8.99 14.70
CA TRP A 63 16.64 9.72 14.99
C TRP A 63 16.50 10.01 16.49
N THR A 64 16.06 11.23 16.81
CA THR A 64 15.56 11.61 18.13
C THR A 64 14.31 12.46 17.98
N GLN A 65 13.44 12.50 18.99
CA GLN A 65 12.23 13.33 18.97
C GLN A 65 12.51 14.84 18.85
N ALA A 66 13.70 15.30 19.23
CA ALA A 66 14.12 16.69 19.08
C ALA A 66 14.51 17.06 17.63
N ASN A 67 14.61 16.06 16.73
CA ASN A 67 14.84 16.32 15.31
C ASN A 67 13.64 17.03 14.66
N ARG A 68 13.88 17.58 13.47
CA ARG A 68 12.88 18.20 12.60
C ARG A 68 13.08 17.69 11.18
N ARG A 69 13.05 16.37 11.01
CA ARG A 69 13.40 15.73 9.73
C ARG A 69 12.21 15.83 8.76
N PRO A 70 12.47 16.02 7.45
CA PRO A 70 11.41 15.87 6.47
C PRO A 70 10.89 14.42 6.48
N CYS A 71 9.61 14.25 6.14
CA CYS A 71 8.98 12.95 6.03
C CYS A 71 8.66 12.58 4.58
N PHE A 72 8.52 11.28 4.32
CA PHE A 72 8.07 10.72 3.04
C PHE A 72 6.89 9.78 3.28
N VAL A 73 5.71 10.18 2.80
CA VAL A 73 4.46 9.42 2.97
C VAL A 73 4.17 8.60 1.70
N SER A 74 4.15 7.28 1.84
CA SER A 74 4.01 6.31 0.74
C SER A 74 2.71 5.53 0.82
N PHE A 75 1.75 5.90 -0.01
CA PHE A 75 0.48 5.19 -0.14
C PHE A 75 0.63 3.97 -1.06
N PHE A 76 0.01 2.85 -0.69
CA PHE A 76 -0.01 1.67 -1.55
C PHE A 76 -0.97 1.82 -2.74
N GLY A 77 -0.66 1.14 -3.84
CA GLY A 77 -1.51 1.05 -5.02
C GLY A 77 -2.56 -0.06 -4.94
N GLY A 78 -3.30 -0.26 -6.03
CA GLY A 78 -4.41 -1.23 -6.08
C GLY A 78 -5.74 -0.62 -6.54
N GLY A 79 -5.70 0.56 -7.16
CA GLY A 79 -6.84 1.18 -7.85
C GLY A 79 -8.04 1.44 -6.95
N TRP A 80 -7.83 1.75 -5.66
CA TRP A 80 -8.86 1.89 -4.62
C TRP A 80 -9.68 0.63 -4.33
N VAL A 81 -9.40 -0.47 -5.04
CA VAL A 81 -10.12 -1.74 -4.90
C VAL A 81 -9.47 -2.62 -3.85
N SER A 82 -8.14 -2.75 -3.87
CA SER A 82 -7.39 -3.66 -3.01
C SER A 82 -6.06 -3.07 -2.57
N GLY A 83 -5.32 -3.79 -1.75
CA GLY A 83 -3.97 -3.45 -1.33
C GLY A 83 -3.81 -3.33 0.17
N SER A 84 -2.56 -3.14 0.59
CA SER A 84 -2.16 -3.07 1.98
C SER A 84 -0.86 -2.26 2.13
N PRO A 85 -0.66 -1.57 3.28
CA PRO A 85 0.60 -0.90 3.62
C PRO A 85 1.84 -1.80 3.55
N ALA A 86 1.67 -3.12 3.65
CA ALA A 86 2.75 -4.08 3.45
C ALA A 86 3.46 -3.95 2.09
N SER A 87 2.75 -3.46 1.07
CA SER A 87 3.31 -3.22 -0.27
C SER A 87 4.05 -1.88 -0.40
N SER A 88 3.73 -0.88 0.44
CA SER A 88 4.35 0.45 0.40
C SER A 88 5.44 0.66 1.45
N ILE A 89 5.50 -0.16 2.49
CA ILE A 89 6.48 -0.05 3.59
C ILE A 89 7.95 -0.09 3.11
N ARG A 90 8.23 -0.75 1.98
CA ARG A 90 9.58 -0.76 1.38
C ARG A 90 10.06 0.66 1.04
N TRP A 91 9.15 1.54 0.65
CA TRP A 91 9.47 2.93 0.31
C TRP A 91 9.65 3.81 1.55
N ALA A 92 8.88 3.54 2.61
CA ALA A 92 9.12 4.17 3.92
C ALA A 92 10.51 3.77 4.47
N LYS A 93 10.88 2.50 4.36
CA LYS A 93 12.23 2.01 4.73
C LYS A 93 13.32 2.66 3.89
N TRP A 94 13.12 2.76 2.57
CA TRP A 94 14.04 3.48 1.70
C TRP A 94 14.19 4.96 2.07
N ALA A 95 13.11 5.65 2.43
CA ALA A 95 13.19 7.03 2.90
C ALA A 95 14.01 7.16 4.19
N ALA A 96 13.87 6.21 5.11
CA ALA A 96 14.66 6.14 6.33
C ALA A 96 16.17 5.97 6.05
N THR A 97 16.57 5.21 5.02
CA THR A 97 17.99 5.13 4.62
C THR A 97 18.54 6.42 4.02
N ARG A 98 17.65 7.37 3.67
CA ARG A 98 18.01 8.72 3.20
C ARG A 98 17.92 9.77 4.30
N GLY A 99 17.68 9.37 5.55
CA GLY A 99 17.60 10.28 6.69
C GLY A 99 16.23 10.93 6.90
N LEU A 100 15.20 10.55 6.13
CA LEU A 100 13.83 11.03 6.27
C LEU A 100 13.03 10.13 7.23
N VAL A 101 11.97 10.67 7.83
CA VAL A 101 10.95 9.85 8.49
C VAL A 101 10.08 9.21 7.40
N GLY A 102 10.15 7.89 7.24
CA GLY A 102 9.34 7.17 6.26
C GLY A 102 7.98 6.78 6.85
N ILE A 103 6.89 6.97 6.12
CA ILE A 103 5.54 6.68 6.61
C ILE A 103 4.75 5.91 5.55
N ALA A 104 4.12 4.80 5.92
CA ALA A 104 3.23 4.03 5.07
C ALA A 104 1.81 3.98 5.68
N PRO A 105 0.86 4.78 5.20
CA PRO A 105 -0.51 4.80 5.72
C PRO A 105 -1.39 3.65 5.23
N ASP A 106 -2.28 3.16 6.09
CA ASP A 106 -3.48 2.42 5.69
C ASP A 106 -4.58 3.39 5.22
N TYR A 107 -5.46 2.91 4.35
CA TYR A 107 -6.66 3.63 3.94
C TYR A 107 -7.75 2.64 3.52
N ARG A 108 -9.03 3.07 3.53
CA ARG A 108 -10.14 2.21 3.10
C ARG A 108 -9.97 1.77 1.64
N THR A 109 -10.30 0.52 1.34
CA THR A 109 -10.39 0.00 -0.04
C THR A 109 -11.76 -0.61 -0.25
N ARG A 110 -12.16 -0.77 -1.51
CA ARG A 110 -13.42 -1.44 -1.85
C ARG A 110 -13.48 -2.87 -1.29
N SER A 111 -12.38 -3.62 -1.36
CA SER A 111 -12.32 -5.01 -0.92
C SER A 111 -12.47 -5.19 0.60
N ARG A 112 -12.11 -4.18 1.40
CA ARG A 112 -12.08 -4.25 2.87
C ARG A 112 -13.23 -3.52 3.54
N PHE A 113 -13.65 -2.41 2.95
CA PHE A 113 -14.60 -1.48 3.58
C PHE A 113 -15.79 -1.16 2.68
N ASN A 114 -15.86 -1.76 1.48
CA ASN A 114 -16.77 -1.32 0.41
C ASN A 114 -16.64 0.20 0.13
N GLY A 115 -15.43 0.75 0.34
CA GLY A 115 -15.20 2.18 0.29
C GLY A 115 -15.15 2.74 -1.14
N THR A 116 -15.45 4.03 -1.26
CA THR A 116 -15.38 4.76 -2.54
C THR A 116 -14.02 5.44 -2.73
N PRO A 117 -13.63 5.85 -3.95
CA PRO A 117 -12.40 6.63 -4.17
C PRO A 117 -12.34 7.91 -3.34
N GLU A 118 -13.46 8.61 -3.13
CA GLU A 118 -13.53 9.83 -2.31
C GLU A 118 -13.19 9.53 -0.85
N GLU A 119 -13.66 8.41 -0.33
CA GLU A 119 -13.34 7.93 1.02
C GLU A 119 -11.86 7.57 1.17
N CYS A 120 -11.27 6.94 0.15
CA CYS A 120 -9.84 6.66 0.11
C CYS A 120 -9.02 7.96 0.18
N VAL A 121 -9.40 8.97 -0.60
CA VAL A 121 -8.73 10.30 -0.61
C VAL A 121 -8.95 11.04 0.70
N SER A 122 -10.14 10.94 1.30
CA SER A 122 -10.43 11.49 2.63
C SER A 122 -9.51 10.88 3.70
N ASP A 123 -9.30 9.56 3.67
CA ASP A 123 -8.41 8.89 4.60
C ASP A 123 -6.94 9.28 4.37
N ALA A 124 -6.51 9.40 3.10
CA ALA A 124 -5.16 9.86 2.77
C ALA A 124 -4.89 11.29 3.28
N ARG A 125 -5.86 12.20 3.12
CA ARG A 125 -5.76 13.56 3.68
C ARG A 125 -5.71 13.56 5.20
N ALA A 126 -6.50 12.70 5.85
CA ALA A 126 -6.50 12.57 7.29
C ALA A 126 -5.17 12.00 7.82
N ALA A 127 -4.57 11.05 7.12
CA ALA A 127 -3.23 10.53 7.42
C ALA A 127 -2.18 11.64 7.38
N VAL A 128 -2.16 12.46 6.32
CA VAL A 128 -1.23 13.59 6.21
C VAL A 128 -1.44 14.61 7.34
N ARG A 129 -2.70 14.99 7.59
CA ARG A 129 -3.03 15.92 8.67
C ARG A 129 -2.58 15.40 10.04
N TRP A 130 -2.79 14.10 10.31
CA TRP A 130 -2.31 13.50 11.56
C TRP A 130 -0.79 13.61 11.69
N VAL A 131 -0.05 13.36 10.60
CA VAL A 131 1.42 13.51 10.58
C VAL A 131 1.84 14.95 10.89
N GLU A 132 1.15 15.94 10.34
CA GLU A 132 1.41 17.36 10.63
C GLU A 132 1.14 17.70 12.11
N GLU A 133 0.01 17.24 12.65
CA GLU A 133 -0.39 17.46 14.05
C GLU A 133 0.58 16.79 15.04
N HIS A 134 1.19 15.66 14.67
CA HIS A 134 2.12 14.90 15.50
C HIS A 134 3.59 15.09 15.09
N ALA A 135 3.92 16.12 14.31
CA ALA A 135 5.28 16.36 13.82
C ALA A 135 6.32 16.48 14.97
N ASN A 136 5.92 17.02 16.13
CA ASN A 136 6.78 17.10 17.31
C ASN A 136 7.12 15.72 17.91
N GLU A 137 6.27 14.72 17.71
CA GLU A 137 6.46 13.36 18.22
C GLU A 137 7.23 12.50 17.22
N LEU A 138 7.07 12.80 15.93
CA LEU A 138 7.71 12.09 14.83
C LEU A 138 9.15 12.53 14.55
N GLY A 139 9.58 13.70 15.05
CA GLY A 139 10.96 14.23 14.94
C GLY A 139 11.34 14.71 13.55
#